data_AF-A0A497L3D9-F1
#
_entry.id   AF-A0A497L3D9-F1
#
_cell.length_a   1.000
_cell.length_b   1.000
_cell.length_c   1.000
_cell.angle_alpha   90.00
_cell.angle_beta   90.00
_cell.angle_gamma   90.00
#
_symmetry.space_group_name_H-M   'P 1'
#
loop_
_entity.id
_entity.type
_entity.pdbx_description
1 polymer ?
#
loop_
_entity_poly.entity_id
_entity_poly.type
_entity_poly.pdbx_seq_one_letter_code
_entity_poly.pdbx_strand_id
1 'polypeptide(L)'
;RNKMIRPTTIPQTIESLVVEHAVAREAIRLGFIHHKTIATRLKGALRRDRTIGDLLEYSLKETYIEMMKIGIIAGTGGLLSHAPRRVQSMLILTDAFQPEGVTKIYQDSVFMMPHLGVLSKAFPEIAWNIFDKDCLVRLGTVIAPAGTLNKTEPALNVRIEMPNGETIEKEVEYGDIIRISLEERQKAKVFIDPRGGLDVGNGPGKSREATVEGGVVGILIDARGRPLTLPSEEDERKRTLLKWFSNLDAYPKEIIEKWEGEINE
;
A
#
# COMPACT_ATOMS: atom_id res chain seq x y z
N ARG A 1 -5.33 22.86 14.60
CA ARG A 1 -4.59 23.91 13.83
C ARG A 1 -4.90 23.72 12.35
N ASN A 2 -4.94 24.77 11.54
CA ASN A 2 -5.25 24.65 10.11
C ASN A 2 -4.10 23.94 9.36
N LYS A 3 -4.37 22.74 8.84
CA LYS A 3 -3.41 21.90 8.10
C LYS A 3 -3.02 22.46 6.74
N MET A 4 -3.86 23.32 6.13
CA MET A 4 -3.47 24.02 4.90
C MET A 4 -2.32 25.00 5.14
N ILE A 5 -2.25 25.59 6.34
CA ILE A 5 -1.22 26.59 6.70
C ILE A 5 -0.02 25.91 7.36
N ARG A 6 -0.23 24.77 8.03
CA ARG A 6 0.83 24.02 8.74
C ARG A 6 0.76 22.52 8.44
N PRO A 7 1.12 22.12 7.21
CA PRO A 7 0.94 20.74 6.73
C PRO A 7 1.80 19.71 7.49
N THR A 8 2.90 20.14 8.10
CA THR A 8 3.86 19.29 8.82
C THR A 8 3.61 19.18 10.32
N THR A 9 2.61 19.90 10.88
CA THR A 9 2.34 19.84 12.32
C THR A 9 1.74 18.49 12.70
N ILE A 10 2.37 17.76 13.61
CA ILE A 10 1.85 16.49 14.12
C ILE A 10 0.76 16.77 15.17
N PRO A 11 -0.40 16.09 15.12
CA PRO A 11 -1.41 16.14 16.18
C PRO A 11 -0.82 15.83 17.56
N GLN A 12 -1.33 16.50 18.59
CA GLN A 12 -0.80 16.38 19.96
C GLN A 12 -1.37 15.17 20.72
N THR A 13 -2.51 14.63 20.28
CA THR A 13 -3.14 13.45 20.88
C THR A 13 -3.24 12.33 19.84
N ILE A 14 -3.26 11.09 20.31
CA ILE A 14 -3.34 9.91 19.44
C ILE A 14 -4.70 9.83 18.75
N GLU A 15 -5.78 10.23 19.41
CA GLU A 15 -7.13 10.30 18.84
C GLU A 15 -7.14 11.25 17.62
N SER A 16 -6.56 12.44 17.78
CA SER A 16 -6.45 13.41 16.70
C SER A 16 -5.58 12.90 15.56
N LEU A 17 -4.53 12.14 15.87
CA LEU A 17 -3.65 11.50 14.89
C LEU A 17 -4.39 10.42 14.08
N VAL A 18 -5.17 9.56 14.75
CA VAL A 18 -5.96 8.52 14.07
C VAL A 18 -7.02 9.14 13.15
N VAL A 19 -7.71 10.19 13.60
CA VAL A 19 -8.67 10.93 12.77
C VAL A 19 -7.97 11.51 11.55
N GLU A 20 -6.81 12.13 11.73
CA GLU A 20 -6.02 12.67 10.63
C GLU A 20 -5.61 11.59 9.61
N HIS A 21 -5.14 10.43 10.07
CA HIS A 21 -4.80 9.31 9.21
C HIS A 21 -6.02 8.72 8.49
N ALA A 22 -7.19 8.68 9.13
CA ALA A 22 -8.44 8.24 8.51
C ALA A 22 -8.86 9.19 7.38
N VAL A 23 -8.83 10.51 7.63
CA VAL A 23 -9.12 11.52 6.61
C VAL A 23 -8.11 11.46 5.46
N ALA A 24 -6.82 11.23 5.74
CA ALA A 24 -5.80 11.10 4.70
C ALA A 24 -6.07 9.91 3.76
N ARG A 25 -6.42 8.76 4.33
CA ARG A 25 -6.79 7.56 3.56
C ARG A 25 -7.94 7.83 2.63
N GLU A 26 -9.01 8.43 3.15
CA GLU A 26 -10.19 8.71 2.36
C GLU A 26 -9.96 9.78 1.30
N ALA A 27 -9.24 10.85 1.64
CA ALA A 27 -8.90 11.91 0.69
C ALA A 27 -8.07 11.38 -0.49
N ILE A 28 -7.05 10.55 -0.21
CA ILE A 28 -6.23 9.93 -1.26
C ILE A 28 -7.08 8.93 -2.07
N ARG A 29 -7.92 8.11 -1.43
CA ARG A 29 -8.80 7.14 -2.10
C ARG A 29 -9.76 7.83 -3.07
N LEU A 30 -10.45 8.89 -2.61
CA LEU A 30 -11.37 9.67 -3.44
C LEU A 30 -10.63 10.37 -4.58
N GLY A 31 -9.47 10.97 -4.29
CA GLY A 31 -8.62 11.58 -5.32
C GLY A 31 -8.16 10.57 -6.37
N PHE A 32 -7.83 9.34 -5.95
CA PHE A 32 -7.43 8.27 -6.84
C PHE A 32 -8.58 7.73 -7.69
N ILE A 33 -9.76 7.56 -7.10
CA ILE A 33 -10.99 7.20 -7.84
C ILE A 33 -11.28 8.26 -8.90
N HIS A 34 -11.25 9.53 -8.52
CA HIS A 34 -11.42 10.63 -9.47
C HIS A 34 -10.34 10.60 -10.56
N HIS A 35 -9.08 10.37 -10.20
CA HIS A 35 -8.00 10.24 -11.17
C HIS A 35 -8.25 9.13 -12.19
N LYS A 36 -8.77 7.96 -11.77
CA LYS A 36 -9.15 6.87 -12.69
C LYS A 36 -10.20 7.31 -13.72
N THR A 37 -11.13 8.20 -13.35
CA THR A 37 -12.13 8.76 -14.29
C THR A 37 -11.54 9.70 -15.34
N ILE A 38 -10.37 10.30 -15.06
CA ILE A 38 -9.66 11.20 -15.99
C ILE A 38 -8.59 10.44 -16.78
N ALA A 39 -7.93 9.47 -16.13
CA ALA A 39 -6.94 8.57 -16.69
C ALA A 39 -7.59 7.49 -17.56
N THR A 40 -8.28 7.96 -18.59
CA THR A 40 -8.91 7.15 -19.63
C THR A 40 -8.13 7.35 -20.92
N ARG A 41 -8.16 6.37 -21.81
CA ARG A 41 -7.56 6.55 -23.14
C ARG A 41 -8.40 7.55 -23.93
N LEU A 42 -7.76 8.41 -24.71
CA LEU A 42 -8.45 9.34 -25.63
C LEU A 42 -9.42 8.54 -26.52
N LYS A 43 -10.73 8.68 -26.27
CA LYS A 43 -11.77 8.17 -27.15
C LYS A 43 -11.63 8.89 -28.50
N GLY A 44 -11.17 8.18 -29.53
CA GLY A 44 -11.07 8.69 -30.90
C GLY A 44 -9.66 9.02 -31.42
N ALA A 45 -8.62 8.98 -30.59
CA ALA A 45 -7.24 9.08 -31.07
C ALA A 45 -6.64 7.68 -31.17
N LEU A 46 -6.86 6.96 -32.28
CA LEU A 46 -5.94 5.91 -32.79
C LEU A 46 -6.37 5.35 -34.16
N ARG A 47 -5.34 5.09 -34.97
CA ARG A 47 -5.33 4.68 -36.39
C ARG A 47 -5.91 3.28 -36.65
N ARG A 48 -6.29 3.11 -37.93
CA ARG A 48 -6.68 1.89 -38.66
C ARG A 48 -5.72 0.74 -38.36
N ASP A 49 -6.24 -0.49 -38.28
CA ASP A 49 -5.55 -1.79 -38.02
C ASP A 49 -5.72 -2.36 -36.60
N ARG A 50 -6.97 -2.55 -36.15
CA ARG A 50 -7.29 -3.47 -35.05
C ARG A 50 -8.55 -4.28 -35.30
N THR A 51 -8.59 -5.48 -34.71
CA THR A 51 -9.66 -6.47 -34.80
C THR A 51 -10.89 -6.04 -33.99
N ILE A 52 -12.09 -6.46 -34.40
CA ILE A 52 -13.36 -6.13 -33.71
C ILE A 52 -13.34 -6.54 -32.22
N GLY A 53 -12.64 -7.63 -31.88
CA GLY A 53 -12.45 -8.09 -30.50
C GLY A 53 -11.69 -7.09 -29.61
N ASP A 54 -10.67 -6.42 -30.16
CA ASP A 54 -9.95 -5.39 -29.43
C ASP A 54 -10.89 -4.22 -29.10
N LEU A 55 -11.68 -3.75 -30.06
CA LEU A 55 -12.60 -2.63 -29.85
C LEU A 55 -13.64 -2.89 -28.75
N LEU A 56 -14.09 -4.14 -28.57
CA LEU A 56 -15.01 -4.54 -27.50
C LEU A 56 -14.35 -4.52 -26.12
N GLU A 57 -13.15 -5.11 -25.96
CA GLU A 57 -12.40 -5.08 -24.70
C GLU A 57 -12.01 -3.64 -24.30
N TYR A 58 -11.74 -2.80 -25.30
CA TYR A 58 -11.49 -1.36 -25.14
C TYR A 58 -12.71 -0.57 -24.64
N SER A 59 -13.93 -1.01 -24.95
CA SER A 59 -15.16 -0.33 -24.52
C SER A 59 -15.53 -0.58 -23.05
N LEU A 60 -15.02 -1.69 -22.47
CA LEU A 60 -15.37 -2.16 -21.13
C LEU A 60 -14.47 -1.61 -20.01
N LYS A 61 -13.23 -1.22 -20.31
CA LYS A 61 -12.29 -0.72 -19.29
C LYS A 61 -12.47 0.77 -19.05
N GLU A 62 -12.96 1.13 -17.86
CA GLU A 62 -13.17 2.52 -17.43
C GLU A 62 -11.87 3.33 -17.33
N THR A 63 -10.74 2.69 -17.01
CA THR A 63 -9.42 3.32 -16.90
C THR A 63 -8.34 2.39 -17.46
N TYR A 64 -7.21 2.96 -17.89
CA TYR A 64 -6.02 2.17 -18.25
C TYR A 64 -5.16 1.78 -17.02
N ILE A 65 -5.52 2.26 -15.83
CA ILE A 65 -4.81 1.96 -14.59
C ILE A 65 -5.20 0.56 -14.11
N GLU A 66 -4.28 -0.39 -14.29
CA GLU A 66 -4.41 -1.76 -13.79
C GLU A 66 -3.46 -1.93 -12.59
N MET A 67 -4.01 -2.06 -11.38
CA MET A 67 -3.22 -2.05 -10.13
C MET A 67 -2.18 -3.17 -10.08
N MET A 68 -2.51 -4.37 -10.58
CA MET A 68 -1.57 -5.49 -10.72
C MET A 68 -0.30 -5.16 -11.53
N LYS A 69 -0.35 -4.15 -12.41
CA LYS A 69 0.80 -3.67 -13.20
C LYS A 69 1.58 -2.53 -12.53
N ILE A 70 1.09 -2.02 -11.40
CA ILE A 70 1.75 -0.94 -10.64
C ILE A 70 2.75 -1.56 -9.66
N GLY A 71 4.02 -1.60 -10.09
CA GLY A 71 5.11 -2.12 -9.26
C GLY A 71 5.62 -1.15 -8.19
N ILE A 72 5.24 0.13 -8.26
CA ILE A 72 5.73 1.18 -7.37
C ILE A 72 4.61 2.16 -7.03
N ILE A 73 4.46 2.48 -5.75
CA ILE A 73 3.68 3.61 -5.24
C ILE A 73 4.62 4.49 -4.41
N ALA A 74 4.63 5.79 -4.68
CA ALA A 74 5.39 6.76 -3.92
C ALA A 74 4.45 7.84 -3.35
N GLY A 75 4.52 8.06 -2.05
CA GLY A 75 3.75 9.10 -1.36
C GLY A 75 4.58 10.34 -1.04
N THR A 76 4.01 11.52 -1.20
CA THR A 76 4.56 12.80 -0.74
C THR A 76 3.46 13.58 -0.03
N GLY A 77 3.76 14.33 1.02
CA GLY A 77 2.74 15.04 1.80
C GLY A 77 3.19 15.30 3.24
N GLY A 78 2.92 16.50 3.79
CA GLY A 78 3.31 16.89 5.17
C GLY A 78 2.97 15.82 6.21
N LEU A 79 1.76 15.28 6.09
CA LEU A 79 1.24 14.21 6.92
C LEU A 79 2.00 12.90 6.75
N LEU A 80 2.33 12.51 5.52
CA LEU A 80 3.08 11.28 5.27
C LEU A 80 4.50 11.45 5.81
N SER A 81 5.22 12.48 5.36
CA SER A 81 6.65 12.67 5.64
C SER A 81 6.96 12.87 7.12
N HIS A 82 6.00 13.36 7.91
CA HIS A 82 6.12 13.58 9.36
C HIS A 82 5.27 12.62 10.21
N ALA A 83 4.75 11.52 9.64
CA ALA A 83 4.06 10.51 10.45
C ALA A 83 5.01 9.99 11.55
N PRO A 84 4.57 9.92 12.83
CA PRO A 84 5.42 9.48 13.94
C PRO A 84 6.07 8.12 13.73
N ARG A 85 5.39 7.18 13.06
CA ARG A 85 5.94 5.88 12.68
C ARG A 85 5.76 5.67 11.19
N ARG A 86 6.82 5.24 10.49
CA ARG A 86 6.81 5.02 9.03
C ARG A 86 5.77 4.00 8.56
N VAL A 87 5.44 3.02 9.40
CA VAL A 87 4.36 2.06 9.14
C VAL A 87 2.99 2.74 8.98
N GLN A 88 2.75 3.88 9.63
CA GLN A 88 1.51 4.64 9.47
C GLN A 88 1.40 5.22 8.06
N SER A 89 2.49 5.80 7.52
CA SER A 89 2.52 6.26 6.12
C SER A 89 2.30 5.12 5.15
N MET A 90 2.96 3.97 5.37
CA MET A 90 2.80 2.79 4.53
C MET A 90 1.36 2.27 4.56
N LEU A 91 0.75 2.18 5.75
CA LEU A 91 -0.65 1.77 5.91
C LEU A 91 -1.62 2.74 5.22
N ILE A 92 -1.40 4.06 5.33
CA ILE A 92 -2.22 5.05 4.64
C ILE A 92 -2.18 4.87 3.13
N LEU A 93 -0.98 4.69 2.55
CA LEU A 93 -0.82 4.48 1.11
C LEU A 93 -1.43 3.15 0.67
N THR A 94 -1.23 2.09 1.43
CA THR A 94 -1.81 0.77 1.16
C THR A 94 -3.34 0.81 1.20
N ASP A 95 -3.93 1.43 2.22
CA ASP A 95 -5.40 1.53 2.37
C ASP A 95 -6.02 2.39 1.27
N ALA A 96 -5.35 3.48 0.87
CA ALA A 96 -5.89 4.42 -0.09
C ALA A 96 -5.78 3.95 -1.55
N PHE A 97 -4.61 3.42 -1.93
CA PHE A 97 -4.37 2.97 -3.30
C PHE A 97 -4.76 1.51 -3.54
N GLN A 98 -4.81 0.70 -2.49
CA GLN A 98 -5.12 -0.73 -2.56
C GLN A 98 -4.26 -1.46 -3.60
N PRO A 99 -2.92 -1.52 -3.41
CA PRO A 99 -2.01 -2.19 -4.34
C PRO A 99 -2.38 -3.66 -4.51
N GLU A 100 -2.06 -4.21 -5.68
CA GLU A 100 -2.29 -5.61 -6.06
C GLU A 100 -0.97 -6.24 -6.52
N GLY A 101 -0.78 -7.53 -6.21
CA GLY A 101 0.44 -8.26 -6.47
C GLY A 101 1.57 -7.86 -5.53
N VAL A 102 2.74 -7.55 -6.11
CA VAL A 102 3.95 -7.18 -5.38
C VAL A 102 4.30 -5.74 -5.74
N THR A 103 4.14 -4.82 -4.79
CA THR A 103 4.29 -3.38 -5.02
C THR A 103 5.25 -2.77 -4.01
N LYS A 104 6.27 -2.06 -4.49
CA LYS A 104 7.18 -1.30 -3.64
C LYS A 104 6.55 0.02 -3.22
N ILE A 105 6.70 0.37 -1.94
CA ILE A 105 6.16 1.60 -1.38
C ILE A 105 7.33 2.50 -0.97
N TYR A 106 7.29 3.73 -1.47
CA TYR A 106 8.26 4.76 -1.14
C TYR A 106 7.59 6.01 -0.59
N GLN A 107 8.40 6.85 0.04
CA GLN A 107 7.98 8.11 0.59
C GLN A 107 9.01 9.20 0.26
N ASP A 108 8.55 10.33 -0.25
CA ASP A 108 9.33 11.56 -0.30
C ASP A 108 9.33 12.22 1.08
N SER A 109 10.50 12.25 1.72
CA SER A 109 10.63 12.75 3.08
C SER A 109 10.75 14.27 3.18
N VAL A 110 11.14 14.96 2.09
CA VAL A 110 11.55 16.37 2.12
C VAL A 110 10.87 17.25 1.07
N PHE A 111 9.88 16.74 0.34
CA PHE A 111 9.11 17.48 -0.67
C PHE A 111 9.96 17.96 -1.87
N MET A 112 11.03 17.22 -2.15
CA MET A 112 11.99 17.63 -3.18
C MET A 112 11.76 16.94 -4.52
N MET A 113 10.89 15.93 -4.61
CA MET A 113 10.64 15.21 -5.87
C MET A 113 10.36 16.14 -7.07
N PRO A 114 9.43 17.13 -6.98
CA PRO A 114 9.15 18.01 -8.11
C PRO A 114 10.35 18.89 -8.50
N HIS A 115 11.07 19.40 -7.49
CA HIS A 115 12.24 20.26 -7.68
C HIS A 115 13.41 19.49 -8.33
N LEU A 116 13.66 18.26 -7.89
CA LEU A 116 14.66 17.38 -8.47
C LEU A 116 14.30 16.94 -9.89
N GLY A 117 13.01 16.84 -10.20
CA GLY A 117 12.52 16.63 -11.56
C GLY A 117 12.90 17.76 -12.54
N VAL A 118 12.98 19.00 -12.06
CA VAL A 118 13.48 20.13 -12.86
C VAL A 118 15.00 20.12 -12.92
N LEU A 119 15.67 19.91 -11.78
CA LEU A 119 17.13 19.87 -11.68
C LEU A 119 17.75 18.79 -12.57
N SER A 120 17.09 17.64 -12.70
CA SER A 120 17.56 16.50 -13.49
C SER A 120 17.75 16.81 -14.98
N LYS A 121 17.11 17.87 -15.50
CA LYS A 121 17.31 18.30 -16.90
C LYS A 121 18.68 18.94 -17.13
N ALA A 122 19.26 19.56 -16.10
CA ALA A 122 20.56 20.23 -16.16
C ALA A 122 21.66 19.36 -15.53
N PHE A 123 21.37 18.70 -14.40
CA PHE A 123 22.33 17.89 -13.65
C PHE A 123 21.74 16.52 -13.27
N PRO A 124 21.60 15.59 -14.24
CA PRO A 124 20.94 14.30 -14.03
C PRO A 124 21.54 13.48 -12.87
N GLU A 125 22.87 13.36 -12.83
CA GLU A 125 23.55 12.54 -11.83
C GLU A 125 23.44 13.11 -10.41
N ILE A 126 23.55 14.44 -10.28
CA ILE A 126 23.40 15.14 -9.00
C ILE A 126 21.96 15.01 -8.50
N ALA A 127 20.99 15.26 -9.37
CA ALA A 127 19.57 15.14 -9.03
C ALA A 127 19.23 13.71 -8.60
N TRP A 128 19.77 12.70 -9.30
CA TRP A 128 19.60 11.30 -8.92
C TRP A 128 20.23 10.97 -7.56
N ASN A 129 21.45 11.45 -7.30
CA ASN A 129 22.15 11.19 -6.04
C ASN A 129 21.36 11.72 -4.84
N ILE A 130 20.92 12.97 -4.93
CA ILE A 130 20.10 13.63 -3.88
C ILE A 130 18.76 12.92 -3.75
N PHE A 131 18.14 12.54 -4.87
CA PHE A 131 16.88 11.81 -4.85
C PHE A 131 16.99 10.47 -4.12
N ASP A 132 17.97 9.64 -4.50
CA ASP A 132 18.15 8.28 -3.99
C ASP A 132 18.58 8.22 -2.52
N LYS A 133 19.41 9.17 -2.09
CA LYS A 133 20.05 9.16 -0.77
C LYS A 133 19.36 10.04 0.26
N ASP A 134 18.88 11.21 -0.16
CA ASP A 134 18.42 12.24 0.78
C ASP A 134 16.90 12.39 0.80
N CYS A 135 16.21 12.05 -0.30
CA CYS A 135 14.78 12.30 -0.43
C CYS A 135 13.93 11.04 -0.26
N LEU A 136 14.35 9.93 -0.87
CA LEU A 136 13.56 8.73 -1.01
C LEU A 136 13.70 7.80 0.19
N VAL A 137 12.67 7.77 1.04
CA VAL A 137 12.54 6.76 2.09
C VAL A 137 11.90 5.50 1.51
N ARG A 138 12.60 4.38 1.61
CA ARG A 138 12.09 3.06 1.23
C ARG A 138 11.24 2.52 2.38
N LEU A 139 9.92 2.58 2.25
CA LEU A 139 9.04 2.03 3.28
C LEU A 139 9.10 0.51 3.27
N GLY A 140 9.08 -0.08 2.07
CA GLY A 140 9.27 -1.51 1.86
C GLY A 140 8.41 -2.06 0.75
N THR A 141 7.97 -3.32 0.86
CA THR A 141 7.16 -3.99 -0.17
C THR A 141 5.82 -4.46 0.41
N VAL A 142 4.73 -4.23 -0.33
CA VAL A 142 3.41 -4.80 -0.05
C VAL A 142 3.18 -5.99 -0.99
N ILE A 143 2.75 -7.10 -0.42
CA ILE A 143 2.26 -8.29 -1.12
C ILE A 143 0.76 -8.38 -0.84
N ALA A 144 -0.07 -8.20 -1.86
CA ALA A 144 -1.52 -8.16 -1.71
C ALA A 144 -2.22 -8.87 -2.88
N PRO A 145 -2.93 -9.98 -2.67
CA PRO A 145 -3.70 -10.62 -3.72
C PRO A 145 -4.87 -9.74 -4.18
N ALA A 146 -5.18 -9.78 -5.47
CA ALA A 146 -6.41 -9.26 -6.02
C ALA A 146 -7.56 -10.27 -5.81
N GLY A 147 -8.74 -9.75 -5.46
CA GLY A 147 -9.95 -10.54 -5.18
C GLY A 147 -10.34 -10.58 -3.71
N THR A 148 -11.37 -11.38 -3.44
CA THR A 148 -12.05 -11.47 -2.14
C THR A 148 -12.37 -12.93 -1.83
N LEU A 149 -12.30 -13.31 -0.55
CA LEU A 149 -12.72 -14.62 -0.04
C LEU A 149 -13.78 -14.47 1.05
N ASN A 150 -14.27 -15.61 1.53
CA ASN A 150 -15.01 -15.68 2.77
C ASN A 150 -14.05 -15.57 3.97
N LYS A 151 -14.51 -14.97 5.08
CA LYS A 151 -13.71 -14.73 6.31
C LYS A 151 -13.13 -16.00 6.97
N THR A 152 -13.54 -17.19 6.55
CA THR A 152 -13.17 -18.46 7.16
C THR A 152 -12.07 -19.21 6.41
N GLU A 153 -11.55 -18.64 5.31
CA GLU A 153 -10.53 -19.28 4.48
C GLU A 153 -9.19 -18.56 4.61
N PRO A 154 -8.06 -19.30 4.71
CA PRO A 154 -6.74 -18.70 4.59
C PRO A 154 -6.59 -18.09 3.20
N ALA A 155 -5.96 -16.92 3.10
CA ALA A 155 -5.81 -16.21 1.83
C ALA A 155 -4.50 -16.54 1.12
N LEU A 156 -3.41 -16.65 1.88
CA LEU A 156 -2.05 -16.79 1.35
C LEU A 156 -1.25 -17.77 2.20
N ASN A 157 -0.43 -18.58 1.54
CA ASN A 157 0.78 -19.15 2.15
C ASN A 157 2.00 -18.47 1.51
N VAL A 158 2.84 -17.87 2.34
CA VAL A 158 4.03 -17.12 1.91
C VAL A 158 5.26 -17.74 2.53
N ARG A 159 6.20 -18.12 1.67
CA ARG A 159 7.56 -18.53 2.07
C ARG A 159 8.57 -17.46 1.67
N ILE A 160 9.40 -17.05 2.61
CA ILE A 160 10.39 -15.97 2.44
C ILE A 160 11.77 -16.52 2.76
N GLU A 161 12.66 -16.50 1.77
CA GLU A 161 14.07 -16.80 1.94
C GLU A 161 14.82 -15.49 2.23
N MET A 162 15.29 -15.36 3.46
CA MET A 162 15.95 -14.16 3.97
C MET A 162 17.43 -14.09 3.56
N PRO A 163 18.04 -12.88 3.54
CA PRO A 163 19.46 -12.73 3.20
C PRO A 163 20.42 -13.49 4.11
N ASN A 164 20.03 -13.73 5.36
CA ASN A 164 20.80 -14.47 6.36
C ASN A 164 20.70 -16.00 6.19
N GLY A 165 19.95 -16.50 5.20
CA GLY A 165 19.70 -17.92 4.95
C GLY A 165 18.52 -18.50 5.74
N GLU A 166 17.87 -17.72 6.61
CA GLU A 166 16.64 -18.14 7.29
C GLU A 166 15.48 -18.25 6.30
N THR A 167 14.61 -19.23 6.49
CA THR A 167 13.36 -19.34 5.74
C THR A 167 12.18 -19.15 6.69
N ILE A 168 11.31 -18.20 6.37
CA ILE A 168 10.09 -17.90 7.12
C ILE A 168 8.90 -18.38 6.31
N GLU A 169 8.05 -19.20 6.90
CA GLU A 169 6.77 -19.61 6.33
C GLU A 169 5.63 -19.00 7.14
N LYS A 170 4.66 -18.41 6.44
CA LYS A 170 3.48 -17.77 7.03
C LYS A 170 2.23 -18.11 6.25
N GLU A 171 1.27 -18.72 6.93
CA GLU A 171 -0.12 -18.73 6.52
C GLU A 171 -0.80 -17.46 7.01
N VAL A 172 -1.51 -16.76 6.13
CA VAL A 172 -2.17 -15.48 6.43
C VAL A 172 -3.66 -15.62 6.14
N GLU A 173 -4.46 -15.39 7.18
CA GLU A 173 -5.92 -15.44 7.11
C GLU A 173 -6.49 -14.33 6.23
N TYR A 174 -7.60 -14.62 5.56
CA TYR A 174 -8.33 -13.58 4.84
C TYR A 174 -8.85 -12.52 5.83
N GLY A 175 -8.67 -11.25 5.48
CA GLY A 175 -9.01 -10.13 6.37
C GLY A 175 -7.85 -9.66 7.25
N ASP A 176 -6.68 -10.30 7.20
CA ASP A 176 -5.53 -9.91 8.01
C ASP A 176 -4.43 -9.19 7.23
N ILE A 177 -3.64 -8.43 7.99
CA ILE A 177 -2.42 -7.79 7.53
C ILE A 177 -1.31 -8.05 8.54
N ILE A 178 -0.14 -8.44 8.06
CA ILE A 178 1.02 -8.73 8.91
C ILE A 178 2.28 -8.05 8.36
N ARG A 179 3.22 -7.78 9.26
CA ARG A 179 4.52 -7.18 8.95
C ARG A 179 5.63 -8.19 9.18
N ILE A 180 6.55 -8.30 8.23
CA ILE A 180 7.78 -9.09 8.34
C ILE A 180 8.96 -8.13 8.16
N SER A 181 9.87 -8.13 9.13
CA SER A 181 11.06 -7.27 9.08
C SER A 181 11.99 -7.68 7.96
N LEU A 182 12.40 -6.72 7.13
CA LEU A 182 13.46 -6.84 6.14
C LEU A 182 14.07 -5.45 5.99
N GLU A 183 15.37 -5.31 6.27
CA GLU A 183 15.99 -3.98 6.36
C GLU A 183 16.03 -3.27 5.00
N GLU A 184 16.23 -1.95 5.04
CA GLU A 184 16.35 -1.15 3.84
C GLU A 184 17.45 -1.69 2.90
N ARG A 185 17.14 -1.77 1.60
CA ARG A 185 18.00 -2.31 0.53
C ARG A 185 18.32 -3.80 0.62
N GLN A 186 17.91 -4.51 1.67
CA GLN A 186 17.96 -5.98 1.68
C GLN A 186 16.92 -6.55 0.72
N LYS A 187 17.26 -7.69 0.11
CA LYS A 187 16.38 -8.39 -0.83
C LYS A 187 16.11 -9.79 -0.33
N ALA A 188 14.85 -10.21 -0.41
CA ALA A 188 14.42 -11.57 -0.09
C ALA A 188 13.71 -12.20 -1.28
N LYS A 189 13.84 -13.51 -1.42
CA LYS A 189 13.08 -14.28 -2.41
C LYS A 189 11.79 -14.76 -1.75
N VAL A 190 10.66 -14.46 -2.37
CA VAL A 190 9.33 -14.82 -1.84
C VAL A 190 8.61 -15.76 -2.80
N PHE A 191 7.98 -16.78 -2.24
CA PHE A 191 7.05 -17.66 -2.92
C PHE A 191 5.68 -17.39 -2.32
N ILE A 192 4.74 -16.98 -3.17
CA ILE A 192 3.41 -16.53 -2.78
C ILE A 192 2.41 -17.52 -3.38
N ASP A 193 1.73 -18.27 -2.53
CA ASP A 193 0.68 -19.23 -2.92
C ASP A 193 -0.70 -18.70 -2.54
N PRO A 194 -1.51 -18.20 -3.50
CA PRO A 194 -2.85 -17.71 -3.22
C PRO A 194 -3.87 -18.85 -3.07
N ARG A 195 -4.86 -18.64 -2.20
CA ARG A 195 -6.02 -19.53 -2.04
C ARG A 195 -7.26 -18.96 -2.72
N GLY A 196 -8.28 -19.82 -2.90
CA GLY A 196 -9.63 -19.42 -3.33
C GLY A 196 -9.70 -18.59 -4.64
N GLY A 197 -8.77 -18.82 -5.57
CA GLY A 197 -8.74 -18.12 -6.86
C GLY A 197 -8.21 -16.68 -6.81
N LEU A 198 -7.67 -16.24 -5.68
CA LEU A 198 -6.97 -14.95 -5.56
C LEU A 198 -5.82 -14.85 -6.57
N ASP A 199 -5.57 -13.65 -7.10
CA ASP A 199 -4.51 -13.39 -8.08
C ASP A 199 -3.36 -12.58 -7.47
N VAL A 200 -2.14 -13.09 -7.58
CA VAL A 200 -0.91 -12.42 -7.09
C VAL A 200 -0.03 -11.89 -8.22
N GLY A 201 -0.53 -11.91 -9.47
CA GLY A 201 0.08 -11.36 -10.68
C GLY A 201 0.42 -12.38 -11.77
N ASN A 202 0.17 -13.67 -11.53
CA ASN A 202 0.33 -14.74 -12.51
C ASN A 202 -1.01 -15.27 -13.06
N GLY A 203 -2.12 -14.67 -12.64
CA GLY A 203 -3.48 -15.10 -12.91
C GLY A 203 -4.13 -15.77 -11.68
N PRO A 204 -5.47 -15.92 -11.70
CA PRO A 204 -6.24 -16.47 -10.57
C PRO A 204 -5.73 -17.83 -10.08
N GLY A 205 -5.47 -17.95 -8.78
CA GLY A 205 -5.06 -19.19 -8.11
C GLY A 205 -3.65 -19.68 -8.46
N LYS A 206 -2.86 -18.93 -9.23
CA LYS A 206 -1.50 -19.31 -9.63
C LYS A 206 -0.48 -18.71 -8.69
N SER A 207 0.38 -19.55 -8.14
CA SER A 207 1.48 -19.12 -7.29
C SER A 207 2.48 -18.25 -8.05
N ARG A 208 3.18 -17.37 -7.33
CA ARG A 208 4.16 -16.45 -7.88
C ARG A 208 5.44 -16.45 -7.05
N GLU A 209 6.56 -16.56 -7.74
CA GLU A 209 7.88 -16.27 -7.19
C GLU A 209 8.24 -14.81 -7.50
N ALA A 210 8.79 -14.09 -6.53
CA ALA A 210 9.25 -12.72 -6.70
C ALA A 210 10.47 -12.41 -5.83
N THR A 211 11.25 -11.39 -6.21
CA THR A 211 12.24 -10.78 -5.33
C THR A 211 11.69 -9.48 -4.77
N VAL A 212 11.59 -9.38 -3.45
CA VAL A 212 11.12 -8.18 -2.76
C VAL A 212 12.29 -7.44 -2.13
N GLU A 213 12.11 -6.14 -1.91
CA GLU A 213 13.07 -5.28 -1.25
C GLU A 213 12.48 -4.80 0.08
N GLY A 214 13.30 -4.81 1.12
CA GLY A 214 12.95 -4.30 2.43
C GLY A 214 12.93 -2.78 2.48
N GLY A 215 12.78 -2.27 3.69
CA GLY A 215 12.65 -0.85 3.95
C GLY A 215 12.55 -0.58 5.44
N VAL A 216 12.28 0.67 5.80
CA VAL A 216 12.11 1.06 7.20
C VAL A 216 10.96 0.28 7.88
N VAL A 217 9.98 -0.20 7.12
CA VAL A 217 8.87 -1.03 7.60
C VAL A 217 9.08 -2.52 7.28
N GLY A 218 9.74 -2.85 6.17
CA GLY A 218 9.96 -4.23 5.71
C GLY A 218 8.91 -4.71 4.71
N ILE A 219 8.41 -5.93 4.87
CA ILE A 219 7.40 -6.53 4.00
C ILE A 219 6.05 -6.50 4.70
N LEU A 220 5.02 -5.96 4.03
CA LEU A 220 3.63 -6.09 4.44
C LEU A 220 2.95 -7.17 3.60
N ILE A 221 2.40 -8.18 4.24
CA ILE A 221 1.49 -9.13 3.59
C ILE A 221 0.07 -8.69 3.93
N ASP A 222 -0.66 -8.22 2.94
CA ASP A 222 -2.00 -7.64 3.09
C ASP A 222 -3.03 -8.54 2.42
N ALA A 223 -3.66 -9.40 3.24
CA ALA A 223 -4.70 -10.33 2.85
C ALA A 223 -6.12 -9.79 3.13
N ARG A 224 -6.27 -8.47 3.33
CA ARG A 224 -7.56 -7.86 3.70
C ARG A 224 -8.58 -7.78 2.55
N GLY A 225 -8.20 -8.27 1.38
CA GLY A 225 -9.02 -8.27 0.17
C GLY A 225 -8.84 -7.01 -0.69
N ARG A 226 -9.17 -7.17 -1.97
CA ARG A 226 -9.19 -6.11 -2.98
C ARG A 226 -10.48 -6.27 -3.80
N PRO A 227 -11.48 -5.38 -3.63
CA PRO A 227 -11.46 -4.19 -2.77
C PRO A 227 -11.50 -4.51 -1.26
N LEU A 228 -10.86 -3.67 -0.46
CA LEU A 228 -10.91 -3.69 1.00
C LEU A 228 -12.32 -3.37 1.47
N THR A 229 -12.91 -4.30 2.24
CA THR A 229 -14.26 -4.17 2.80
C THR A 229 -14.18 -4.19 4.33
N LEU A 230 -14.69 -3.15 4.97
CA LEU A 230 -14.79 -3.09 6.43
C LEU A 230 -16.11 -3.73 6.90
N PRO A 231 -16.15 -4.33 8.11
CA PRO A 231 -17.41 -4.75 8.70
C PRO A 231 -18.41 -3.59 8.82
N SER A 232 -19.68 -3.91 8.59
CA SER A 232 -20.78 -2.95 8.74
C SER A 232 -21.10 -2.68 10.22
N GLU A 233 -21.07 -3.73 11.04
CA GLU A 233 -21.24 -3.65 12.49
C GLU A 233 -20.11 -2.84 13.12
N GLU A 234 -20.48 -1.92 14.01
CA GLU A 234 -19.56 -0.90 14.51
C GLU A 234 -18.46 -1.51 15.36
N ASP A 235 -18.81 -2.38 16.29
CA ASP A 235 -17.85 -2.97 17.22
C ASP A 235 -16.97 -4.01 16.54
N GLU A 236 -17.53 -4.77 15.58
CA GLU A 236 -16.73 -5.66 14.74
C GLU A 236 -15.71 -4.87 13.90
N ARG A 237 -16.13 -3.73 13.33
CA ARG A 237 -15.24 -2.83 12.58
C ARG A 237 -14.14 -2.27 13.47
N LYS A 238 -14.47 -1.78 14.67
CA LYS A 238 -13.47 -1.27 15.63
C LYS A 238 -12.46 -2.36 15.99
N ARG A 239 -12.91 -3.55 16.40
CA ARG A 239 -12.03 -4.69 16.73
C ARG A 239 -11.11 -5.05 15.56
N THR A 240 -11.65 -5.06 14.34
CA THR A 240 -10.86 -5.34 13.13
C THR A 240 -9.76 -4.30 12.91
N LEU A 241 -10.08 -3.01 13.05
CA LEU A 241 -9.10 -1.92 12.91
C LEU A 241 -8.01 -1.99 13.99
N LEU A 242 -8.39 -2.24 15.25
CA LEU A 242 -7.46 -2.37 16.37
C LEU A 242 -6.52 -3.58 16.18
N LYS A 243 -7.04 -4.72 15.70
CA LYS A 243 -6.24 -5.88 15.32
C LYS A 243 -5.18 -5.52 14.29
N TRP A 244 -5.54 -4.80 13.22
CA TRP A 244 -4.57 -4.38 12.21
C TRP A 244 -3.55 -3.38 12.76
N PHE A 245 -3.97 -2.45 13.60
CA PHE A 245 -3.05 -1.51 14.22
C PHE A 245 -2.04 -2.20 15.14
N SER A 246 -2.49 -3.22 15.87
CA SER A 246 -1.65 -4.04 16.74
C SER A 246 -0.65 -4.87 15.92
N ASN A 247 -1.12 -5.61 14.91
CA ASN A 247 -0.28 -6.42 14.02
C ASN A 247 0.87 -5.64 13.36
N LEU A 248 0.66 -4.34 13.14
CA LEU A 248 1.61 -3.47 12.46
C LEU A 248 2.43 -2.59 13.40
N ASP A 249 2.14 -2.61 14.70
CA ASP A 249 2.65 -1.65 15.67
C ASP A 249 2.45 -0.20 15.17
N ALA A 250 1.24 0.10 14.70
CA ALA A 250 0.91 1.38 14.07
C ALA A 250 0.72 2.51 15.09
N TYR A 251 0.28 2.19 16.30
CA TYR A 251 0.05 3.14 17.41
C TYR A 251 0.54 2.54 18.73
N PRO A 252 0.73 3.34 19.80
CA PRO A 252 1.13 2.83 21.11
C PRO A 252 0.19 1.74 21.62
N LYS A 253 0.77 0.66 22.16
CA LYS A 253 0.03 -0.54 22.59
C LYS A 253 -0.98 -0.22 23.68
N GLU A 254 -0.62 0.66 24.60
CA GLU A 254 -1.44 1.08 25.74
C GLU A 254 -2.73 1.76 25.28
N ILE A 255 -2.67 2.49 24.17
CA ILE A 255 -3.85 3.16 23.59
C ILE A 255 -4.76 2.15 22.89
N ILE A 256 -4.17 1.16 22.20
CA ILE A 256 -4.93 0.08 21.55
C ILE A 256 -5.67 -0.74 22.61
N GLU A 257 -4.99 -1.16 23.68
CA GLU A 257 -5.57 -1.93 24.79
C GLU A 257 -6.70 -1.16 25.49
N LYS A 258 -6.52 0.16 25.68
CA LYS A 258 -7.59 1.03 26.22
C LYS A 258 -8.84 0.99 25.34
N TRP A 259 -8.70 1.18 24.03
CA TRP A 259 -9.83 1.15 23.10
C TRP A 259 -10.47 -0.23 22.96
N GLU A 260 -9.69 -1.31 23.09
CA GLU A 260 -10.24 -2.66 23.16
C GLU A 260 -11.11 -2.86 24.41
N GLY A 261 -10.71 -2.30 25.55
CA GLY A 261 -11.51 -2.28 26.78
C GLY A 261 -12.85 -1.56 26.59
N GLU A 262 -12.84 -0.38 25.99
CA GLU A 262 -14.04 0.43 25.72
C GLU A 262 -15.08 -0.24 24.80
N ILE A 263 -14.70 -1.26 24.01
CA ILE A 263 -15.62 -2.02 23.14
C ILE A 263 -16.30 -3.17 23.89
N ASN A 264 -15.73 -3.61 25.01
CA ASN A 264 -16.23 -4.75 25.77
C ASN A 264 -17.07 -4.33 26.99
N GLU A 265 -17.17 -3.03 27.26
CA GLU A 265 -18.08 -2.39 28.22
C GLU A 265 -19.46 -2.11 27.59
#